data_AF-A0A0D6BA37-F1
#
_entry.id   AF-A0A0D6BA37-F1
#
_cell.length_a   1.000
_cell.length_b   1.000
_cell.length_c   1.000
_cell.angle_alpha   90.00
_cell.angle_beta   90.00
_cell.angle_gamma   90.00
#
_symmetry.space_group_name_H-M   'P 1'
#
loop_
_entity.id
_entity.type
_entity.pdbx_description
1 polymer ?
#
loop_
_entity_poly.entity_id
_entity_poly.type
_entity_poly.pdbx_seq_one_letter_code
_entity_poly.pdbx_strand_id
1 'polypeptide(L)'
;MELELIDRERRMVERRIKAAKFPAAKSLDSFDFKAIPKLNKMQVLELARCDWVDRRENVIALGPSGTGKTHVALGLGLAACQKGMSVSVTTAAALVNELMEARDERRLLRLQKQRGGVKLLIIDELGFEPRRFCRRLIWVSYAAMSSVSRAA
;
A
#
# COMPACT_ATOMS: atom_id res chain seq x y z
N MET A 1 -5.70 8.42 33.37
CA MET A 1 -6.69 8.03 32.34
C MET A 1 -6.18 8.37 30.93
N GLU A 2 -5.73 9.60 30.65
CA GLU A 2 -5.24 10.00 29.31
C GLU A 2 -3.99 9.25 28.84
N LEU A 3 -2.99 9.03 29.72
CA LEU A 3 -1.77 8.30 29.38
C LEU A 3 -2.04 6.84 28.96
N GLU A 4 -3.06 6.21 29.52
CA GLU A 4 -3.43 4.82 29.22
C GLU A 4 -4.14 4.68 27.87
N LEU A 5 -4.93 5.69 27.48
CA LEU A 5 -5.57 5.77 26.17
C LEU A 5 -4.51 5.95 25.07
N ILE A 6 -3.54 6.84 25.29
CA ILE A 6 -2.43 7.10 24.36
C ILE A 6 -1.58 5.83 24.15
N ASP A 7 -1.26 5.11 25.23
CA ASP A 7 -0.47 3.88 25.12
C ASP A 7 -1.24 2.76 24.41
N ARG A 8 -2.57 2.67 24.63
CA ARG A 8 -3.43 1.72 23.91
C ARG A 8 -3.47 2.03 22.41
N GLU A 9 -3.64 3.30 22.03
CA GLU A 9 -3.62 3.73 20.62
C GLU A 9 -2.28 3.43 19.96
N ARG A 10 -1.18 3.75 20.62
CA ARG A 10 0.17 3.46 20.14
C ARG A 10 0.39 1.97 19.88
N ARG A 11 0.02 1.11 20.83
CA ARG A 11 0.10 -0.36 20.68
C ARG A 11 -0.77 -0.85 19.52
N MET A 12 -1.94 -0.26 19.30
CA MET A 12 -2.79 -0.61 18.16
C MET A 12 -2.14 -0.22 16.83
N VAL A 13 -1.55 0.97 16.73
CA VAL A 13 -0.82 1.42 15.54
C VAL A 13 0.39 0.52 15.28
N GLU A 14 1.20 0.21 16.28
CA GLU A 14 2.36 -0.68 16.14
C GLU A 14 1.94 -2.09 15.67
N ARG A 15 0.84 -2.63 16.18
CA ARG A 15 0.27 -3.90 15.71
C ARG A 15 -0.12 -3.83 14.24
N ARG A 16 -0.75 -2.74 13.79
CA ARG A 16 -1.11 -2.55 12.38
C ARG A 16 0.12 -2.41 11.48
N ILE A 17 1.13 -1.66 11.91
CA ILE A 17 2.40 -1.53 11.19
C ILE A 17 3.08 -2.89 11.03
N LYS A 18 3.13 -3.70 12.09
CA LYS A 18 3.66 -5.07 12.04
C LYS A 18 2.83 -5.97 11.11
N ALA A 19 1.50 -5.88 11.18
CA ALA A 19 0.60 -6.67 10.34
C ALA A 19 0.70 -6.31 8.85
N ALA A 20 1.02 -5.06 8.53
CA ALA A 20 1.14 -4.57 7.16
C ALA A 20 2.38 -5.09 6.41
N LYS A 21 3.35 -5.69 7.13
CA LYS A 21 4.57 -6.30 6.55
C LYS A 21 5.36 -5.33 5.65
N PHE A 22 5.58 -4.11 6.12
CA PHE A 22 6.40 -3.14 5.39
C PHE A 22 7.82 -3.68 5.19
N PRO A 23 8.36 -3.73 3.95
CA PRO A 23 9.75 -4.15 3.69
C PRO A 23 10.77 -3.20 4.33
N ALA A 24 10.41 -1.93 4.50
CA ALA A 24 11.18 -0.94 5.25
C ALA A 24 10.23 0.06 5.90
N ALA A 25 10.51 0.45 7.14
CA ALA A 25 9.79 1.52 7.82
C ALA A 25 10.29 2.87 7.30
N LYS A 26 9.61 3.42 6.29
CA LYS A 26 9.96 4.71 5.66
C LYS A 26 8.81 5.70 5.80
N SER A 27 8.97 6.69 6.68
CA SER A 27 7.99 7.77 6.86
C SER A 27 8.06 8.80 5.73
N LEU A 28 6.96 9.51 5.49
CA LEU A 28 6.98 10.66 4.58
C LEU A 28 7.84 11.81 5.14
N ASP A 29 8.00 11.92 6.47
CA ASP A 29 8.81 12.96 7.11
C ASP A 29 10.30 12.84 6.79
N SER A 30 10.78 11.61 6.59
CA SER A 30 12.17 11.33 6.18
C SER A 30 12.37 11.41 4.67
N PHE A 31 11.32 11.72 3.90
CA PHE A 31 11.41 11.81 2.45
C PHE A 31 11.92 13.19 2.02
N ASP A 32 13.05 13.22 1.31
CA ASP A 32 13.54 14.46 0.72
C ASP A 32 12.79 14.81 -0.56
N PHE A 33 11.74 15.62 -0.42
CA PHE A 33 11.00 16.18 -1.55
C PHE A 33 11.87 17.09 -2.44
N LYS A 34 12.98 17.64 -1.94
CA LYS A 34 13.89 18.46 -2.76
C LYS A 34 14.72 17.59 -3.71
N ALA A 35 14.99 16.35 -3.36
CA ALA A 35 15.70 15.40 -4.22
C ALA A 35 14.90 15.02 -5.48
N ILE A 36 13.56 15.19 -5.47
CA ILE A 36 12.69 14.87 -6.62
C ILE A 36 11.78 16.08 -6.91
N PRO A 37 12.28 17.11 -7.62
CA PRO A 37 11.55 18.36 -7.87
C PRO A 37 10.23 18.17 -8.65
N LYS A 38 10.15 17.08 -9.43
CA LYS A 38 8.95 16.73 -10.21
C LYS A 38 7.81 16.16 -9.36
N LEU A 39 8.08 15.75 -8.12
CA LEU A 39 7.05 15.22 -7.23
C LEU A 39 6.35 16.38 -6.52
N ASN A 40 5.05 16.53 -6.74
CA ASN A 40 4.28 17.56 -6.08
C ASN A 40 4.07 17.21 -4.61
N LYS A 41 4.83 17.88 -3.72
CA LYS A 41 4.74 17.69 -2.26
C LYS A 41 3.32 17.89 -1.73
N MET A 42 2.59 18.90 -2.23
CA MET A 42 1.21 19.16 -1.78
C MET A 42 0.29 17.98 -2.08
N GLN A 43 0.40 17.38 -3.27
CA GLN A 43 -0.38 16.19 -3.61
C GLN A 43 -0.05 14.99 -2.71
N VAL A 44 1.23 14.77 -2.39
CA VAL A 44 1.63 13.66 -1.50
C VAL A 44 1.11 13.86 -0.08
N LEU A 45 1.16 15.09 0.44
CA LEU A 45 0.61 15.42 1.76
C LEU A 45 -0.92 15.31 1.78
N GLU A 46 -1.59 15.67 0.69
CA GLU A 46 -3.04 15.45 0.55
C GLU A 46 -3.38 13.96 0.55
N LEU A 47 -2.63 13.15 -0.18
CA LEU A 47 -2.76 11.69 -0.15
C LEU A 47 -2.45 11.11 1.24
N ALA A 48 -1.54 11.72 2.02
CA ALA A 48 -1.27 11.29 3.39
C ALA A 48 -2.47 11.48 4.34
N ARG A 49 -3.47 12.29 3.95
CA ARG A 49 -4.74 12.38 4.68
C ARG A 49 -5.61 11.15 4.49
N CYS A 50 -5.32 10.27 3.54
CA CYS A 50 -6.09 9.05 3.32
C CYS A 50 -7.59 9.27 3.03
N ASP A 51 -8.02 10.47 2.64
CA ASP A 51 -9.44 10.72 2.29
C ASP A 51 -9.83 9.93 1.03
N TRP A 52 -8.88 9.79 0.10
CA TRP A 52 -8.98 8.89 -1.05
C TRP A 52 -9.25 7.43 -0.61
N VAL A 53 -8.78 7.06 0.59
CA VAL A 53 -8.99 5.73 1.19
C VAL A 53 -10.43 5.45 1.54
N ASP A 54 -11.06 6.42 2.17
CA ASP A 54 -12.47 6.31 2.52
C ASP A 54 -13.37 6.46 1.27
N ARG A 55 -12.93 7.22 0.26
CA ARG A 55 -13.61 7.33 -1.06
C ARG A 55 -13.42 6.11 -1.98
N ARG A 56 -12.54 5.16 -1.62
CA ARG A 56 -12.19 3.98 -2.42
C ARG A 56 -11.60 4.33 -3.80
N GLU A 57 -10.80 5.40 -3.90
CA GLU A 57 -10.16 5.86 -5.14
C GLU A 57 -8.74 5.31 -5.30
N ASN A 58 -8.39 4.64 -6.40
CA ASN A 58 -7.07 4.03 -6.53
C ASN A 58 -5.97 5.07 -6.85
N VAL A 59 -4.78 4.89 -6.27
CA VAL A 59 -3.62 5.74 -6.53
C VAL A 59 -2.54 4.94 -7.25
N ILE A 60 -2.08 5.49 -8.36
CA ILE A 60 -1.04 4.87 -9.19
C ILE A 60 0.16 5.80 -9.24
N ALA A 61 1.31 5.34 -8.76
CA ALA A 61 2.56 6.06 -8.89
C ALA A 61 3.31 5.59 -10.14
N LEU A 62 3.53 6.50 -11.07
CA LEU A 62 4.20 6.26 -12.35
C LEU A 62 5.50 7.04 -12.43
N GLY A 63 6.60 6.38 -12.82
CA GLY A 63 7.83 7.10 -13.14
C GLY A 63 9.08 6.22 -13.27
N PRO A 64 10.21 6.83 -13.65
CA PRO A 64 11.51 6.15 -13.76
C PRO A 64 11.93 5.46 -12.46
N SER A 65 12.74 4.42 -12.50
CA SER A 65 13.33 3.88 -11.27
C SER A 65 14.11 4.96 -10.50
N GLY A 66 14.23 4.80 -9.17
CA GLY A 66 14.96 5.75 -8.33
C GLY A 66 14.21 7.03 -7.93
N THR A 67 13.02 7.31 -8.48
CA THR A 67 12.25 8.52 -8.13
C THR A 67 11.43 8.41 -6.83
N GLY A 68 11.83 7.56 -5.88
CA GLY A 68 11.20 7.51 -4.56
C GLY A 68 9.77 6.96 -4.49
N LYS A 69 9.20 6.41 -5.58
CA LYS A 69 7.81 5.88 -5.60
C LYS A 69 7.52 4.88 -4.48
N THR A 70 8.41 3.91 -4.28
CA THR A 70 8.27 2.91 -3.21
C THR A 70 8.27 3.59 -1.85
N HIS A 71 9.13 4.59 -1.64
CA HIS A 71 9.15 5.34 -0.39
C HIS A 71 7.82 6.07 -0.16
N VAL A 72 7.29 6.77 -1.17
CA VAL A 72 6.01 7.47 -1.07
C VAL A 72 4.89 6.49 -0.76
N ALA A 73 4.82 5.34 -1.44
CA ALA A 73 3.80 4.33 -1.18
C ALA A 73 3.88 3.75 0.24
N LEU A 74 5.08 3.43 0.72
CA LEU A 74 5.29 2.96 2.10
C LEU A 74 4.91 4.05 3.12
N GLY A 75 5.28 5.30 2.85
CA GLY A 75 4.93 6.44 3.69
C GLY A 75 3.42 6.70 3.77
N LEU A 76 2.71 6.59 2.65
CA LEU A 76 1.24 6.64 2.63
C LEU A 76 0.62 5.48 3.42
N GLY A 77 1.20 4.28 3.32
CA GLY A 77 0.79 3.13 4.12
C GLY A 77 0.99 3.34 5.62
N LEU A 78 2.10 3.95 6.03
CA LEU A 78 2.33 4.29 7.44
C LEU A 78 1.34 5.35 7.94
N ALA A 79 1.05 6.38 7.13
CA ALA A 79 0.03 7.38 7.47
C ALA A 79 -1.36 6.74 7.65
N ALA A 80 -1.73 5.79 6.78
CA ALA A 80 -2.97 5.04 6.92
C ALA A 80 -3.00 4.18 8.20
N CYS A 81 -1.89 3.52 8.57
CA CYS A 81 -1.78 2.79 9.83
C CYS A 81 -1.96 3.70 11.06
N GLN A 82 -1.38 4.91 11.03
CA GLN A 82 -1.53 5.92 12.08
C GLN A 82 -2.99 6.40 12.21
N LYS A 83 -3.72 6.49 11.10
CA LYS A 83 -5.17 6.74 11.07
C LYS A 83 -6.03 5.53 11.47
N GLY A 84 -5.41 4.44 11.92
CA GLY A 84 -6.11 3.24 12.39
C GLY A 84 -6.64 2.33 11.27
N MET A 85 -6.23 2.54 10.03
CA MET A 85 -6.64 1.72 8.88
C MET A 85 -5.82 0.43 8.80
N SER A 86 -6.45 -0.66 8.37
CA SER A 86 -5.73 -1.91 8.06
C SER A 86 -5.02 -1.76 6.72
N VAL A 87 -3.70 -1.97 6.71
CA VAL A 87 -2.86 -1.85 5.52
C VAL A 87 -2.15 -3.18 5.28
N SER A 88 -1.92 -3.54 4.03
CA SER A 88 -1.06 -4.66 3.63
C SER A 88 -0.17 -4.23 2.48
N VAL A 89 1.11 -4.57 2.56
CA VAL A 89 2.07 -4.39 1.47
C VAL A 89 2.39 -5.75 0.87
N THR A 90 2.42 -5.84 -0.45
CA THR A 90 2.85 -7.03 -1.19
C THR A 90 3.50 -6.64 -2.50
N THR A 91 4.24 -7.56 -3.12
CA THR A 91 4.69 -7.37 -4.51
C THR A 91 3.66 -7.98 -5.46
N ALA A 92 3.62 -7.51 -6.72
CA ALA A 92 2.72 -8.10 -7.71
C ALA A 92 3.02 -9.60 -7.90
N ALA A 93 4.30 -9.98 -7.97
CA ALA A 93 4.71 -11.37 -8.08
C ALA A 93 4.26 -12.23 -6.89
N ALA A 94 4.47 -11.73 -5.66
CA ALA A 94 4.02 -12.44 -4.45
C ALA A 94 2.50 -12.59 -4.41
N LEU A 95 1.76 -11.54 -4.78
CA LEU A 95 0.30 -11.60 -4.82
C LEU A 95 -0.20 -12.62 -5.85
N VAL A 96 0.39 -12.64 -7.04
CA VAL A 96 0.00 -13.62 -8.08
C VAL A 96 0.31 -15.04 -7.62
N ASN A 97 1.49 -15.30 -7.06
CA ASN A 97 1.85 -16.61 -6.53
C ASN A 97 0.88 -17.08 -5.43
N GLU A 98 0.57 -16.21 -4.47
CA GLU A 98 -0.35 -16.53 -3.37
C GLU A 98 -1.79 -16.79 -3.88
N LEU A 99 -2.22 -16.08 -4.92
CA LEU A 99 -3.52 -16.32 -5.57
C LEU A 99 -3.53 -17.65 -6.33
N MET A 100 -2.43 -18.00 -7.02
CA MET A 100 -2.29 -19.28 -7.73
C MET A 100 -2.32 -20.46 -6.75
N GLU A 101 -1.51 -20.41 -5.69
CA GLU A 101 -1.50 -21.43 -4.64
C GLU A 101 -2.88 -21.58 -3.98
N ALA A 102 -3.52 -20.47 -3.62
CA ALA A 102 -4.85 -20.52 -3.00
C ALA A 102 -5.94 -21.07 -3.94
N ARG A 103 -5.81 -20.86 -5.26
CA ARG A 103 -6.69 -21.46 -6.25
C ARG A 103 -6.50 -22.98 -6.28
N ASP A 104 -5.26 -23.43 -6.33
CA ASP A 104 -4.91 -24.84 -6.45
C ASP A 104 -5.28 -25.62 -5.18
N GLU A 105 -5.16 -25.00 -4.00
CA GLU A 105 -5.60 -25.55 -2.71
C GLU A 105 -7.12 -25.41 -2.44
N ARG A 106 -7.90 -24.87 -3.38
CA ARG A 106 -9.34 -24.53 -3.20
C ARG A 106 -9.63 -23.61 -2.01
N ARG A 107 -8.66 -22.78 -1.62
CA ARG A 107 -8.75 -21.79 -0.52
C ARG A 107 -8.93 -20.35 -1.01
N LEU A 108 -9.11 -20.13 -2.31
CA LEU A 108 -9.21 -18.82 -2.94
C LEU A 108 -10.25 -17.89 -2.26
N LEU A 109 -11.45 -18.40 -1.98
CA LEU A 109 -12.52 -17.63 -1.33
C LEU A 109 -12.13 -17.17 0.08
N ARG A 110 -11.38 -18.00 0.82
CA ARG A 110 -10.88 -17.67 2.15
C ARG A 110 -9.83 -16.56 2.08
N LEU A 111 -8.89 -16.69 1.14
CA LEU A 111 -7.87 -15.68 0.91
C LEU A 111 -8.48 -14.34 0.48
N GLN A 112 -9.50 -14.38 -0.39
CA GLN A 112 -10.24 -13.21 -0.83
C GLN A 112 -10.93 -12.50 0.34
N LYS A 113 -11.62 -13.25 1.19
CA LYS A 113 -12.27 -12.71 2.39
C LYS A 113 -11.27 -12.09 3.37
N GLN A 114 -10.12 -12.73 3.55
CA GLN A 114 -9.06 -12.21 4.42
C GLN A 114 -8.48 -10.90 3.89
N ARG A 115 -8.19 -10.83 2.58
CA ARG A 115 -7.66 -9.62 1.95
C ARG A 115 -8.70 -8.51 1.88
N GLY A 116 -9.98 -8.83 1.68
CA GLY A 116 -11.08 -7.86 1.73
C GLY A 116 -11.28 -7.16 3.09
N GLY A 117 -10.69 -7.67 4.17
CA GLY A 117 -10.65 -6.99 5.48
C GLY A 117 -9.61 -5.87 5.58
N VAL A 118 -8.74 -5.74 4.58
CA VAL A 118 -7.69 -4.72 4.53
C VAL A 118 -8.24 -3.47 3.84
N LYS A 119 -8.18 -2.32 4.50
CA LYS A 119 -8.62 -1.04 3.89
C LYS A 119 -7.69 -0.60 2.77
N LEU A 120 -6.39 -0.82 2.90
CA LEU A 120 -5.38 -0.38 1.94
C LEU A 120 -4.42 -1.51 1.53
N LEU A 121 -4.41 -1.87 0.26
CA LEU A 121 -3.46 -2.81 -0.33
C LEU A 121 -2.44 -2.06 -1.20
N ILE A 122 -1.19 -2.05 -0.78
CA ILE A 122 -0.06 -1.50 -1.54
C ILE A 122 0.59 -2.64 -2.31
N ILE A 123 0.64 -2.50 -3.63
CA ILE A 123 1.30 -3.43 -4.53
C ILE A 123 2.51 -2.72 -5.15
N ASP A 124 3.70 -3.07 -4.67
CA ASP A 124 4.96 -2.65 -5.31
C ASP A 124 5.33 -3.67 -6.41
N GLU A 125 6.17 -3.24 -7.35
CA GLU A 125 6.77 -4.15 -8.35
C GLU A 125 5.77 -4.83 -9.27
N LEU A 126 4.86 -4.06 -9.89
CA LEU A 126 4.27 -4.51 -11.15
C LEU A 126 5.40 -4.63 -12.18
N GLY A 127 5.56 -5.85 -12.70
CA GLY A 127 6.79 -6.36 -13.32
C GLY A 127 7.41 -5.50 -14.41
N PHE A 128 8.74 -5.61 -14.51
CA PHE A 128 9.58 -5.10 -15.58
C PHE A 128 9.96 -6.27 -16.50
N GLU A 129 9.60 -6.18 -17.79
CA GLU A 129 10.19 -7.02 -18.83
C GLU A 129 11.55 -6.47 -19.26
N PRO A 130 12.57 -7.32 -19.48
CA PRO A 130 13.91 -6.87 -19.83
C PRO A 130 13.99 -6.61 -21.33
N ARG A 131 13.69 -5.38 -21.78
CA ARG A 131 14.34 -4.69 -22.91
C ARG A 131 13.70 -3.32 -23.14
N ARG A 132 14.45 -2.28 -22.77
CA ARG A 132 14.27 -0.84 -23.05
C ARG A 132 13.16 -0.12 -22.25
N PHE A 133 13.59 0.96 -21.59
CA PHE A 133 12.81 1.99 -20.88
C PHE A 133 12.30 1.64 -19.47
N CYS A 134 13.02 2.11 -18.46
CA CYS A 134 12.69 1.88 -17.05
C CYS A 134 11.50 2.75 -16.59
N ARG A 135 10.31 2.16 -16.43
CA ARG A 135 9.14 2.75 -15.73
C ARG A 135 8.64 1.74 -14.70
N ARG A 136 8.77 2.05 -13.39
CA ARG A 136 8.22 1.21 -12.30
C ARG A 136 6.82 1.69 -11.98
N LEU A 137 5.84 0.79 -11.95
CA LEU A 137 4.46 1.07 -11.55
C LEU A 137 4.29 0.65 -10.08
N ILE A 138 3.70 1.51 -9.26
CA ILE A 138 3.20 1.13 -7.94
C ILE A 138 1.71 1.36 -7.93
N TRP A 139 0.97 0.31 -7.58
CA TRP A 139 -0.48 0.36 -7.53
C TRP A 139 -0.92 0.29 -6.08
N VAL A 140 -1.65 1.31 -5.64
CA VAL A 140 -2.26 1.32 -4.33
C VAL A 140 -3.77 1.27 -4.51
N SER A 141 -4.36 0.17 -4.07
CA SER A 141 -5.78 -0.11 -4.24
C SER A 141 -6.44 -0.46 -2.92
N TYR A 142 -7.74 -0.23 -2.85
CA TYR A 142 -8.60 -0.81 -1.84
C TYR A 142 -8.69 -2.30 -2.04
N ALA A 143 -8.73 -3.05 -0.96
CA ALA A 143 -9.21 -4.42 -1.03
C ALA A 143 -10.75 -4.42 -1.07
N ALA A 144 -11.33 -3.98 -2.18
CA ALA A 144 -12.72 -4.31 -2.50
C ALA A 144 -12.73 -5.63 -3.29
N MET A 145 -12.56 -6.76 -2.59
CA MET A 145 -12.66 -8.10 -3.21
C MET A 145 -14.13 -8.54 -3.39
N SER A 146 -14.94 -7.67 -4.00
CA SER A 146 -16.31 -7.98 -4.44
C SER A 146 -16.53 -7.79 -5.95
N SER A 147 -15.50 -7.42 -6.71
CA SER A 147 -15.60 -7.29 -8.17
C SER A 147 -14.38 -7.86 -8.89
N VAL A 148 -14.18 -9.17 -8.81
CA VAL A 148 -13.65 -9.88 -9.99
C VAL A 148 -14.84 -10.06 -10.92
N SER A 149 -15.19 -8.99 -11.63
CA SER A 149 -16.10 -9.07 -12.77
C SER A 149 -15.67 -8.04 -13.80
N ARG A 150 -15.12 -8.58 -14.89
CA ARG A 150 -14.90 -7.97 -16.21
C ARG A 150 -13.79 -6.92 -16.29
N ALA A 151 -12.57 -7.40 -16.48
CA ALA A 151 -11.71 -6.85 -17.53
C ALA A 151 -11.85 -7.82 -18.72
N ALA A 152 -12.64 -7.41 -19.71
CA ALA A 152 -12.62 -7.92 -21.08
C ALA A 152 -11.93 -6.85 -21.93
#